data_AF-A0A0Q9DVY5-F1
#
_entry.id   AF-A0A0Q9DVY5-F1
#
_cell.length_a   1.000
_cell.length_b   1.000
_cell.length_c   1.000
_cell.angle_alpha   90.00
_cell.angle_beta   90.00
_cell.angle_gamma   90.00
#
_symmetry.space_group_name_H-M   'P 1'
#
loop_
_entity.id
_entity.type
_entity.pdbx_description
1 polymer ?
#
loop_
_entity_poly.entity_id
_entity_poly.type
_entity_poly.pdbx_seq_one_letter_code
_entity_poly.pdbx_strand_id
1 'polypeptide(L)'
;MQLQEDSADDLEALKKEVEEEIADIKAAKLSSKELVTALATTRVFLRYTEQTLKFAKELATPMNEAIVIAQKAIQTRDEAVRDMAIANELQSKLIQLLPKAFQAGKRTLAKAGVTARHQENRAIKQDVFAWLDTNMPNFKSMDSAAEAIAGKIAPVKFRTARDWVGEWKKLRSTGTL
;
A
#
# COMPACT_ATOMS: atom_id res chain seq x y z
N MET A 1 33.67 20.17 5.11
CA MET A 1 34.50 21.12 4.36
C MET A 1 34.91 22.29 5.26
N GLN A 2 33.98 22.93 5.98
CA GLN A 2 34.27 24.02 6.94
C GLN A 2 35.35 23.70 8.00
N LEU A 3 35.35 22.49 8.59
CA LEU A 3 36.38 22.09 9.57
C LEU A 3 37.83 22.06 9.03
N GLN A 4 38.03 21.95 7.71
CA GLN A 4 39.37 21.99 7.09
C GLN A 4 39.81 23.42 6.75
N GLU A 5 38.87 24.34 6.51
CA GLU A 5 39.16 25.77 6.33
C GLU A 5 39.53 26.43 7.66
N ASP A 6 38.74 26.17 8.72
CA ASP A 6 39.01 26.73 10.07
C ASP A 6 40.41 26.30 10.60
N SER A 7 40.80 25.05 10.33
CA SER A 7 42.12 24.52 10.72
C SER A 7 43.28 25.13 9.93
N ALA A 8 43.05 25.60 8.71
CA ALA A 8 44.08 26.23 7.89
C ALA A 8 44.28 27.69 8.34
N ASP A 9 43.18 28.39 8.61
CA ASP A 9 43.17 29.75 9.12
C ASP A 9 43.83 29.84 10.52
N ASP A 10 43.57 28.87 11.40
CA ASP A 10 44.22 28.76 12.72
C ASP A 10 45.75 28.56 12.62
N LEU A 11 46.19 27.77 11.63
CA LEU A 11 47.63 27.54 11.40
C LEU A 11 48.31 28.79 10.84
N GLU A 12 47.62 29.55 10.00
CA GLU A 12 48.12 30.78 9.39
C GLU A 12 48.18 31.92 10.41
N ALA A 13 47.20 31.99 11.33
CA ALA A 13 47.23 32.87 12.50
C ALA A 13 48.40 32.54 13.45
N LEU A 14 48.60 31.26 13.78
CA LEU A 14 49.73 30.81 14.62
C LEU A 14 51.09 31.11 13.98
N LYS A 15 51.23 30.92 12.67
CA LYS A 15 52.47 31.28 11.96
C LYS A 15 52.76 32.77 12.07
N LYS A 16 51.73 33.61 11.90
CA LYS A 16 51.85 35.06 12.00
C LYS A 16 52.23 35.51 13.42
N GLU A 17 51.64 34.90 14.45
CA GLU A 17 51.96 35.17 15.85
C GLU A 17 53.42 34.78 16.18
N VAL A 18 53.91 33.66 15.66
CA VAL A 18 55.32 33.25 15.78
C VAL A 18 56.26 34.20 15.02
N GLU A 19 55.86 34.71 13.86
CA GLU A 19 56.64 35.71 13.11
C GLU A 19 56.73 37.05 13.84
N GLU A 20 55.64 37.49 14.49
CA GLU A 20 55.63 38.66 15.36
C GLU A 20 56.51 38.45 16.60
N GLU A 21 56.45 37.29 17.27
CA GLU A 21 57.36 36.96 18.37
C GLU A 21 58.83 36.99 17.94
N ILE A 22 59.15 36.47 16.73
CA ILE A 22 60.52 36.51 16.19
C ILE A 22 60.95 37.96 15.89
N ALA A 23 60.05 38.82 15.43
CA ALA A 23 60.31 40.23 15.20
C ALA A 23 60.54 41.00 16.51
N ASP A 24 59.74 40.73 17.53
CA ASP A 24 59.88 41.29 18.87
C ASP A 24 61.16 40.79 19.57
N ILE A 25 61.53 39.53 19.36
CA ILE A 25 62.81 38.97 19.82
C ILE A 25 64.01 39.64 19.12
N LYS A 26 63.87 40.03 17.85
CA LYS A 26 64.90 40.81 17.12
C LYS A 26 64.95 42.28 17.56
N ALA A 27 63.81 42.85 17.95
CA ALA A 27 63.70 44.25 18.40
C ALA A 27 64.12 44.43 19.87
N ALA A 28 63.86 43.42 20.72
CA ALA A 28 64.30 43.39 22.10
C ALA A 28 65.79 43.02 22.16
N LYS A 29 66.60 43.83 22.87
CA LYS A 29 68.00 43.51 23.19
C LYS A 29 68.08 42.38 24.23
N LEU A 30 67.51 41.22 23.92
CA LEU A 30 67.52 40.03 24.78
C LEU A 30 68.93 39.46 24.85
N SER A 31 69.32 38.98 26.03
CA SER A 31 70.56 38.23 26.17
C SER A 31 70.46 36.92 25.38
N SER A 32 71.60 36.40 24.92
CA SER A 32 71.65 35.13 24.17
C SER A 32 70.96 33.97 24.91
N LYS A 33 70.86 34.02 26.25
CA LYS A 33 70.19 33.01 27.08
C LYS A 33 68.67 33.09 27.02
N GLU A 34 68.11 34.31 27.01
CA GLU A 34 66.66 34.53 26.93
C GLU A 34 66.15 34.18 25.53
N LEU A 35 66.93 34.53 24.51
CA LEU A 35 66.69 34.17 23.11
C LEU A 35 66.59 32.64 22.92
N VAL A 36 67.52 31.89 23.49
CA VAL A 36 67.52 30.42 23.44
C VAL A 36 66.32 29.83 24.19
N THR A 37 65.95 30.41 25.33
CA THR A 37 64.81 29.96 26.13
C THR A 37 63.49 30.18 25.38
N ALA A 38 63.30 31.37 24.79
CA ALA A 38 62.11 31.68 24.00
C ALA A 38 61.99 30.72 22.80
N LEU A 39 63.06 30.58 22.00
CA LEU A 39 63.08 29.67 20.85
C LEU A 39 62.81 28.21 21.23
N ALA A 40 63.35 27.74 22.36
CA ALA A 40 63.08 26.40 22.87
C ALA A 40 61.61 26.22 23.25
N THR A 41 60.99 27.25 23.84
CA THR A 41 59.60 27.23 24.30
C THR A 41 58.65 27.20 23.10
N THR A 42 58.83 28.10 22.13
CA THR A 42 58.04 28.14 20.88
C THR A 42 58.15 26.82 20.12
N ARG A 43 59.35 26.22 20.07
CA ARG A 43 59.57 24.92 19.38
C ARG A 43 58.87 23.75 20.06
N VAL A 44 58.73 23.77 21.38
CA VAL A 44 57.95 22.75 22.12
C VAL A 44 56.47 22.91 21.82
N PHE A 45 55.95 24.14 21.84
CA PHE A 45 54.56 24.43 21.47
C PHE A 45 54.24 23.99 20.04
N LEU A 46 55.12 24.30 19.08
CA LEU A 46 54.94 23.92 17.67
C LEU A 46 54.89 22.40 17.48
N ARG A 47 55.73 21.63 18.18
CA ARG A 47 55.67 20.16 18.13
C ARG A 47 54.37 19.61 18.72
N TYR A 48 53.88 20.23 19.78
CA TYR A 48 52.63 19.83 20.42
C TYR A 48 51.44 20.08 19.49
N THR A 49 51.37 21.24 18.84
CA THR A 49 50.30 21.56 17.87
C THR A 49 50.37 20.69 16.61
N GLU A 50 51.56 20.35 16.12
CA GLU A 50 51.73 19.40 15.02
C GLU A 50 51.19 18.00 15.38
N GLN A 51 51.44 17.53 16.60
CA GLN A 51 50.92 16.25 17.08
C GLN A 51 49.39 16.24 17.20
N THR A 52 48.79 17.30 17.76
CA THR A 52 47.33 17.36 17.88
C THR A 52 46.64 17.46 16.53
N LEU A 53 47.23 18.20 15.58
CA LEU A 53 46.74 18.29 14.20
C LEU A 53 46.81 16.92 13.49
N LYS A 54 47.92 16.19 13.68
CA LYS A 54 48.07 14.84 13.13
C LYS A 54 47.00 13.89 13.67
N PHE A 55 46.77 13.90 14.98
CA PHE A 55 45.76 13.08 15.62
C PHE A 55 44.33 13.45 15.16
N ALA A 56 44.02 14.74 15.04
CA ALA A 56 42.75 15.21 14.50
C ALA A 56 42.51 14.72 13.07
N LYS A 57 43.55 14.74 12.21
CA LYS A 57 43.47 14.21 10.84
C LYS A 57 43.27 12.70 10.81
N GLU A 58 43.95 11.97 11.69
CA GLU A 58 43.80 10.51 11.82
C GLU A 58 42.40 10.10 12.30
N LEU A 59 41.76 10.91 13.14
CA LEU A 59 40.39 10.68 13.61
C LEU A 59 39.30 11.15 12.64
N ALA A 60 39.58 12.12 11.77
CA ALA A 60 38.58 12.65 10.84
C ALA A 60 38.06 11.59 9.87
N THR A 61 38.93 10.71 9.36
CA THR A 61 38.57 9.64 8.42
C THR A 61 37.59 8.62 9.01
N PRO A 62 37.89 7.94 10.14
CA PRO A 62 36.96 6.98 10.74
C PRO A 62 35.67 7.64 11.22
N MET A 63 35.72 8.90 11.63
CA MET A 63 34.51 9.64 12.02
C MET A 63 33.60 9.91 10.82
N ASN A 64 34.16 10.28 9.67
CA ASN A 64 33.41 10.43 8.42
C ASN A 64 32.82 9.09 7.94
N GLU A 65 33.57 8.00 8.04
CA GLU A 65 33.06 6.66 7.72
C GLU A 65 31.88 6.27 8.63
N ALA A 66 31.99 6.52 9.94
CA ALA A 66 30.91 6.28 10.89
C ALA A 66 29.66 7.11 10.58
N ILE A 67 29.83 8.38 10.19
CA ILE A 67 28.72 9.24 9.77
C ILE A 67 28.03 8.68 8.53
N VAL A 68 28.77 8.24 7.52
CA VAL A 68 28.21 7.65 6.30
C VAL A 68 27.44 6.36 6.61
N ILE A 69 27.99 5.49 7.47
CA ILE A 69 27.32 4.26 7.91
C ILE A 69 26.00 4.60 8.63
N ALA A 70 26.02 5.58 9.54
CA ALA A 70 24.84 6.01 10.27
C ALA A 70 23.77 6.58 9.34
N GLN A 71 24.15 7.42 8.37
CA GLN A 71 23.24 7.97 7.36
C GLN A 71 22.58 6.87 6.52
N LYS A 72 23.36 5.88 6.08
CA LYS A 72 22.83 4.74 5.32
C LYS A 72 21.84 3.92 6.16
N ALA A 73 22.16 3.67 7.43
CA ALA A 73 21.26 2.94 8.33
C ALA A 73 19.93 3.69 8.55
N ILE A 74 19.96 5.02 8.65
CA ILE A 74 18.76 5.86 8.76
C ILE A 74 17.92 5.77 7.49
N GLN A 75 18.54 5.91 6.31
CA GLN A 75 17.83 5.79 5.03
C GLN A 75 17.12 4.44 4.87
N THR A 76 17.82 3.34 5.13
CA THR A 76 17.23 1.99 5.06
C THR A 76 16.04 1.85 6.01
N ARG A 77 16.13 2.44 7.22
CA ARG A 77 15.03 2.44 8.18
C ARG A 77 13.84 3.23 7.67
N ASP A 78 14.05 4.41 7.09
CA ASP A 78 12.98 5.27 6.57
C ASP A 78 12.27 4.62 5.37
N GLU A 79 13.01 3.89 4.53
CA GLU A 79 12.43 3.05 3.47
C GLU A 79 11.56 1.93 4.06
N ALA A 80 12.07 1.17 5.04
CA ALA A 80 11.30 0.09 5.68
C ALA A 80 10.02 0.60 6.37
N VAL A 81 10.06 1.78 6.97
CA VAL A 81 8.88 2.41 7.59
C VAL A 81 7.83 2.78 6.53
N ARG A 82 8.27 3.32 5.38
CA ARG A 82 7.38 3.65 4.26
C ARG A 82 6.72 2.39 3.69
N ASP A 83 7.49 1.33 3.48
CA ASP A 83 6.98 0.06 2.97
C ASP A 83 5.97 -0.58 3.93
N MET A 84 6.24 -0.53 5.24
CA MET A 84 5.28 -0.99 6.25
C MET A 84 4.00 -0.16 6.25
N ALA A 85 4.07 1.15 6.06
CA ALA A 85 2.88 1.99 5.97
C ALA A 85 1.99 1.60 4.78
N ILE A 86 2.60 1.37 3.61
CA ILE A 86 1.90 0.90 2.40
C ILE A 86 1.28 -0.47 2.65
N ALA A 87 2.03 -1.41 3.24
CA ALA A 87 1.53 -2.75 3.55
C ALA A 87 0.33 -2.71 4.51
N ASN A 88 0.39 -1.87 5.55
CA ASN A 88 -0.71 -1.68 6.50
C ASN A 88 -1.95 -1.07 5.85
N GLU A 89 -1.79 -0.13 4.93
CA GLU A 89 -2.90 0.45 4.17
C GLU A 89 -3.57 -0.60 3.28
N LEU A 90 -2.78 -1.39 2.56
CA LEU A 90 -3.27 -2.49 1.72
C LEU A 90 -4.00 -3.54 2.56
N GLN A 91 -3.43 -3.93 3.70
CA GLN A 91 -4.06 -4.88 4.62
C GLN A 91 -5.39 -4.35 5.15
N SER A 92 -5.45 -3.06 5.50
CA SER A 92 -6.69 -2.41 5.94
C SER A 92 -7.77 -2.42 4.85
N LYS A 93 -7.40 -2.10 3.60
CA LYS A 93 -8.31 -2.19 2.45
C LYS A 93 -8.80 -3.63 2.23
N LEU A 94 -7.90 -4.61 2.33
CA LEU A 94 -8.25 -6.02 2.15
C LEU A 94 -9.28 -6.48 3.18
N ILE A 95 -9.10 -6.14 4.46
CA ILE A 95 -10.03 -6.45 5.55
C ILE A 95 -11.42 -5.87 5.27
N GLN A 96 -11.51 -4.68 4.69
CA GLN A 96 -12.79 -4.06 4.36
C GLN A 96 -13.46 -4.66 3.12
N LEU A 97 -12.68 -5.12 2.13
CA LEU A 97 -13.19 -5.59 0.85
C LEU A 97 -13.56 -7.08 0.85
N LEU A 98 -12.80 -7.92 1.56
CA LEU A 98 -13.02 -9.37 1.60
C LEU A 98 -14.47 -9.76 1.99
N PRO A 99 -15.05 -9.22 3.07
CA PRO A 99 -16.43 -9.54 3.43
C PRO A 99 -17.43 -9.10 2.37
N LYS A 100 -17.21 -7.93 1.75
CA LYS A 100 -18.08 -7.37 0.71
C LYS A 100 -18.07 -8.24 -0.54
N ALA A 101 -16.88 -8.68 -0.98
CA ALA A 101 -16.71 -9.57 -2.11
C ALA A 101 -17.40 -10.91 -1.87
N PHE A 102 -17.23 -11.50 -0.67
CA PHE A 102 -17.90 -12.75 -0.31
C PHE A 102 -19.43 -12.63 -0.29
N GLN A 103 -19.96 -11.53 0.26
CA GLN A 103 -21.41 -11.27 0.25
C GLN A 103 -21.95 -11.03 -1.16
N ALA A 104 -21.20 -10.32 -2.01
CA ALA A 104 -21.56 -10.16 -3.42
C ALA A 104 -21.63 -11.50 -4.14
N GLY A 105 -20.63 -12.38 -3.93
CA GLY A 105 -20.63 -13.74 -4.48
C GLY A 105 -21.82 -14.59 -4.03
N LYS A 106 -22.21 -14.50 -2.75
CA LYS A 106 -23.42 -15.18 -2.27
C LYS A 106 -24.68 -14.70 -2.98
N ARG A 107 -24.82 -13.38 -3.17
CA ARG A 107 -25.98 -12.79 -3.87
C ARG A 107 -26.04 -13.19 -5.33
N THR A 108 -24.91 -13.23 -6.04
CA THR A 108 -24.88 -13.65 -7.45
C THR A 108 -25.27 -15.11 -7.61
N LEU A 109 -24.74 -16.00 -6.76
CA LEU A 109 -25.13 -17.42 -6.76
C LEU A 109 -26.62 -17.62 -6.43
N ALA A 110 -27.14 -16.90 -5.43
CA ALA A 110 -28.56 -16.96 -5.10
C ALA A 110 -29.44 -16.49 -6.27
N LYS A 111 -29.06 -15.40 -6.94
CA LYS A 111 -29.76 -14.90 -8.13
C LYS A 111 -29.71 -15.90 -9.28
N ALA A 112 -28.57 -16.56 -9.51
CA ALA A 112 -28.43 -17.60 -10.52
C ALA A 112 -29.38 -18.78 -10.23
N GLY A 113 -29.42 -19.26 -8.98
CA GLY A 113 -30.33 -20.35 -8.58
C GLY A 113 -31.81 -19.99 -8.74
N VAL A 114 -32.21 -18.77 -8.38
CA VAL A 114 -33.59 -18.28 -8.61
C VAL A 114 -33.90 -18.18 -10.10
N THR A 115 -32.96 -17.70 -10.90
CA THR A 115 -33.12 -17.59 -12.36
C THR A 115 -33.30 -18.97 -13.00
N ALA A 116 -32.51 -19.96 -12.58
CA ALA A 116 -32.62 -21.35 -13.06
C ALA A 116 -33.99 -21.95 -12.73
N ARG A 117 -34.46 -21.82 -11.47
CA ARG A 117 -35.81 -22.29 -11.07
C ARG A 117 -36.92 -21.60 -11.86
N HIS A 118 -36.79 -20.30 -12.14
CA HIS A 118 -37.75 -19.60 -12.99
C HIS A 118 -37.71 -20.09 -14.45
N GLN A 119 -36.54 -20.46 -14.97
CA GLN A 119 -36.42 -21.05 -16.30
C GLN A 119 -37.10 -22.42 -16.38
N GLU A 120 -36.88 -23.29 -15.40
CA GLU A 120 -37.57 -24.58 -15.29
C GLU A 120 -39.10 -24.39 -15.22
N ASN A 121 -39.58 -23.50 -14.35
CA ASN A 121 -41.01 -23.23 -14.23
C ASN A 121 -41.62 -22.66 -15.53
N ARG A 122 -40.87 -21.86 -16.29
CA ARG A 122 -41.32 -21.35 -17.60
C ARG A 122 -41.40 -22.48 -18.63
N ALA A 123 -40.44 -23.39 -18.66
CA ALA A 123 -40.46 -24.56 -19.54
C ALA A 123 -41.66 -25.46 -19.24
N ILE A 124 -41.87 -25.82 -17.97
CA ILE A 124 -43.04 -26.61 -17.54
C ILE A 124 -44.35 -25.92 -17.93
N LYS A 125 -44.44 -24.59 -17.75
CA LYS A 125 -45.63 -23.83 -18.14
C LYS A 125 -45.85 -23.84 -19.66
N GLN A 126 -44.79 -23.79 -20.45
CA GLN A 126 -44.87 -23.91 -21.91
C GLN A 126 -45.40 -25.29 -22.33
N ASP A 127 -44.93 -26.36 -21.68
CA ASP A 127 -45.42 -27.72 -21.93
C ASP A 127 -46.91 -27.86 -21.58
N VAL A 128 -47.33 -27.28 -20.45
CA VAL A 128 -48.75 -27.21 -20.07
C VAL A 128 -49.58 -26.46 -21.12
N PHE A 129 -49.05 -25.37 -21.69
CA PHE A 129 -49.75 -24.60 -22.71
C PHE A 129 -49.92 -25.39 -24.01
N ALA A 130 -48.86 -26.10 -24.45
CA ALA A 130 -48.93 -26.97 -25.61
C ALA A 130 -49.90 -28.15 -25.40
N TRP A 131 -49.93 -28.71 -24.19
CA TRP A 131 -50.90 -29.74 -23.83
C TRP A 131 -52.34 -29.20 -23.88
N LEU A 132 -52.56 -27.99 -23.35
CA LEU A 132 -53.87 -27.33 -23.39
C LEU A 132 -54.33 -27.01 -24.81
N ASP A 133 -53.43 -26.68 -25.74
CA ASP A 133 -53.78 -26.46 -27.15
C ASP A 133 -54.50 -27.66 -27.77
N THR A 134 -54.11 -28.87 -27.38
CA THR A 134 -54.68 -30.09 -27.92
C THR A 134 -55.85 -30.61 -27.09
N ASN A 135 -55.81 -30.40 -25.77
CA ASN A 135 -56.73 -31.09 -24.84
C ASN A 135 -57.83 -30.20 -24.28
N MET A 136 -57.73 -28.87 -24.34
CA MET A 136 -58.73 -27.97 -23.76
C MET A 136 -60.17 -28.21 -24.26
N PRO A 137 -60.43 -28.48 -25.56
CA PRO A 137 -61.79 -28.76 -26.05
C PRO A 137 -62.46 -29.96 -25.37
N ASN A 138 -61.68 -30.88 -24.80
CA ASN A 138 -62.17 -32.09 -24.13
C ASN A 138 -62.63 -31.82 -22.68
N PHE A 139 -62.38 -30.62 -22.15
CA PHE A 139 -62.74 -30.26 -20.77
C PHE A 139 -63.92 -29.29 -20.73
N LYS A 140 -64.92 -29.62 -19.90
CA LYS A 140 -66.14 -28.82 -19.71
C LYS A 140 -65.88 -27.48 -19.02
N SER A 141 -64.80 -27.37 -18.23
CA SER A 141 -64.45 -26.17 -17.49
C SER A 141 -62.94 -26.02 -17.31
N MET A 142 -62.50 -24.81 -17.01
CA MET A 142 -61.10 -24.51 -16.70
C MET A 142 -60.63 -25.18 -15.41
N ASP A 143 -61.53 -25.38 -14.45
CA ASP A 143 -61.22 -26.12 -13.22
C ASP A 143 -60.96 -27.60 -13.52
N SER A 144 -61.76 -28.21 -14.39
CA SER A 144 -61.55 -29.60 -14.81
C SER A 144 -60.21 -29.79 -15.56
N ALA A 145 -59.86 -28.84 -16.44
CA ALA A 145 -58.53 -28.84 -17.08
C ALA A 145 -57.39 -28.66 -16.06
N ALA A 146 -57.58 -27.82 -15.04
CA ALA A 146 -56.58 -27.61 -14.00
C ALA A 146 -56.38 -28.84 -13.09
N GLU A 147 -57.43 -29.62 -12.80
CA GLU A 147 -57.32 -30.91 -12.09
C GLU A 147 -56.58 -31.97 -12.92
N ALA A 148 -56.71 -31.92 -14.24
CA ALA A 148 -55.98 -32.81 -15.14
C ALA A 148 -54.50 -32.44 -15.26
N ILE A 149 -54.14 -31.17 -15.04
CA ILE A 149 -52.75 -30.70 -15.08
C ILE A 149 -52.04 -30.92 -13.74
N ALA A 150 -52.68 -30.55 -12.63
CA ALA A 150 -52.06 -30.48 -11.32
C ALA A 150 -51.57 -31.85 -10.83
N GLY A 151 -50.25 -31.97 -10.62
CA GLY A 151 -49.60 -33.19 -10.14
C GLY A 151 -49.55 -34.34 -11.17
N LYS A 152 -50.12 -34.16 -12.36
CA LYS A 152 -50.18 -35.19 -13.43
C LYS A 152 -49.35 -34.79 -14.65
N ILE A 153 -49.65 -33.64 -15.24
CA ILE A 153 -48.90 -33.09 -16.38
C ILE A 153 -47.77 -32.18 -15.91
N ALA A 154 -48.03 -31.40 -14.85
CA ALA A 154 -47.02 -30.56 -14.23
C ALA A 154 -47.01 -30.77 -12.71
N PRO A 155 -45.83 -30.79 -12.06
CA PRO A 155 -45.69 -30.96 -10.62
C PRO A 155 -46.05 -29.67 -9.86
N VAL A 156 -47.26 -29.14 -10.09
CA VAL A 156 -47.77 -27.90 -9.49
C VAL A 156 -49.10 -28.14 -8.79
N LYS A 157 -49.40 -27.27 -7.82
CA LYS A 157 -50.68 -27.31 -7.10
C LYS A 157 -51.81 -26.83 -8.00
N PHE A 158 -53.03 -27.27 -7.68
CA PHE A 158 -54.25 -26.93 -8.43
C PHE A 158 -54.41 -25.44 -8.73
N ARG A 159 -54.17 -24.56 -7.73
CA ARG A 159 -54.28 -23.11 -7.93
C ARG A 159 -53.34 -22.59 -9.01
N THR A 160 -52.08 -23.00 -8.99
CA THR A 160 -51.09 -22.64 -10.01
C THR A 160 -51.48 -23.17 -11.39
N ALA A 161 -51.94 -24.41 -11.48
CA ALA A 161 -52.45 -24.96 -12.73
C ALA A 161 -53.65 -24.14 -13.26
N ARG A 162 -54.58 -23.75 -12.37
CA ARG A 162 -55.77 -22.97 -12.73
C ARG A 162 -55.44 -21.56 -13.21
N ASP A 163 -54.46 -20.92 -12.59
CA ASP A 163 -53.95 -19.61 -13.03
C ASP A 163 -53.34 -19.73 -14.43
N TRP A 164 -52.53 -20.76 -14.68
CA TRP A 164 -51.94 -21.02 -15.99
C TRP A 164 -52.99 -21.29 -17.07
N VAL A 165 -54.04 -22.07 -16.78
CA VAL A 165 -55.17 -22.26 -17.71
C VAL A 165 -55.89 -20.93 -18.01
N GLY A 166 -56.01 -20.05 -17.00
CA GLY A 166 -56.53 -18.69 -17.16
C GLY A 166 -55.70 -17.83 -18.09
N GLU A 167 -54.40 -17.80 -17.88
CA GLU A 167 -53.46 -17.10 -18.75
C GLU A 167 -53.47 -17.66 -20.18
N TRP A 168 -53.44 -18.98 -20.32
CA TRP A 168 -53.54 -19.67 -21.62
C TRP A 168 -54.79 -19.24 -22.40
N LYS A 169 -55.95 -19.19 -21.72
CA LYS A 169 -57.21 -18.77 -22.34
C LYS A 169 -57.17 -17.31 -22.73
N LYS A 170 -56.69 -16.43 -21.83
CA LYS A 170 -56.55 -14.99 -22.11
C LYS A 170 -55.68 -14.73 -23.34
N LEU A 171 -54.52 -15.38 -23.43
CA LEU A 171 -53.60 -15.21 -24.57
C LEU A 171 -54.25 -15.58 -25.91
N ARG A 172 -55.14 -16.58 -25.93
CA ARG A 172 -55.86 -17.01 -27.14
C ARG A 172 -57.11 -16.21 -27.42
N SER A 173 -57.78 -15.68 -26.40
CA SER A 173 -58.91 -14.76 -26.59
C SER A 173 -58.49 -13.36 -27.04
N THR A 174 -57.24 -12.96 -26.76
CA THR A 174 -56.71 -11.65 -27.17
C THR A 174 -56.06 -11.68 -28.58
N GLY A 175 -56.03 -12.84 -29.24
CA GLY A 175 -55.45 -13.06 -30.57
C GLY A 175 -56.47 -13.28 -31.70
N THR A 176 -57.77 -13.10 -31.46
CA THR A 176 -58.81 -13.08 -32.49
C THR A 176 -59.05 -11.65 -32.98
N LEU A 177 -58.27 -11.23 -33.99
CA LEU A 177 -58.62 -10.20 -34.97
C LEU A 177 -58.24 -10.72 -36.35
#